data_AF-A0A937H0W8-F1
#
_entry.id   AF-A0A937H0W8-F1
#
_cell.length_a   1.000
_cell.length_b   1.000
_cell.length_c   1.000
_cell.angle_alpha   90.00
_cell.angle_beta   90.00
_cell.angle_gamma   90.00
#
_symmetry.space_group_name_H-M   'P 1'
#
loop_
_entity.id
_entity.type
_entity.pdbx_description
1 polymer ?
#
loop_
_entity_poly.entity_id
_entity_poly.type
_entity_poly.pdbx_seq_one_letter_code
_entity_poly.pdbx_strand_id
1 'polypeptide(L)'
;MKSVLFFLTYVLIFLSKSSIASEKNIKFICKNKYNVEEFILTIDNNKTWGKVLKKINGKFISAGKVVGQKHLSFILFEDKYKYLGVDFAWHLDQNTMRLKPVLLSEGTIKLKERPKNLLCSKQ
;
A
#
# COMPACT_ATOMS: atom_id res chain seq x y z
N MET A 1 15.51 52.33 0.87
CA MET A 1 14.91 51.24 0.07
C MET A 1 15.51 49.86 0.35
N LYS A 2 16.84 49.70 0.43
CA LYS A 2 17.47 48.37 0.66
C LYS A 2 17.05 47.68 1.98
N SER A 3 16.93 48.40 3.11
CA SER A 3 16.56 47.78 4.39
C SER A 3 15.10 47.29 4.45
N VAL A 4 14.19 47.96 3.73
CA VAL A 4 12.79 47.53 3.61
C VAL A 4 12.69 46.21 2.86
N LEU A 5 13.52 46.01 1.84
CA LEU A 5 13.59 44.77 1.08
C LEU A 5 14.11 43.59 1.93
N PHE A 6 15.10 43.86 2.79
CA PHE A 6 15.61 42.88 3.75
C PHE A 6 14.57 42.50 4.82
N PHE A 7 13.80 43.48 5.30
CA PHE A 7 12.74 43.21 6.27
C PHE A 7 11.61 42.39 5.63
N LEU A 8 11.22 42.70 4.39
CA LEU A 8 10.18 41.99 3.66
C LEU A 8 10.56 40.53 3.39
N THR A 9 11.81 40.27 3.02
CA THR A 9 12.33 38.92 2.79
C THR A 9 12.39 38.10 4.09
N TYR A 10 12.79 38.72 5.20
CA TYR A 10 12.79 38.05 6.51
C TYR A 10 11.38 37.65 6.97
N VAL A 11 10.39 38.53 6.77
CA VAL A 11 8.98 38.25 7.09
C VAL A 11 8.42 37.10 6.23
N LEU A 12 8.75 37.05 4.94
CA LEU A 12 8.31 35.98 4.04
C LEU A 12 8.85 34.60 4.45
N ILE A 13 10.09 34.53 4.91
CA ILE A 13 10.69 33.28 5.42
C ILE A 13 10.00 32.83 6.72
N PHE A 14 9.72 33.76 7.64
CA PHE A 14 9.01 33.45 8.89
C PHE A 14 7.56 33.00 8.67
N LEU A 15 6.90 33.50 7.62
CA LEU A 15 5.54 33.10 7.26
C LEU A 15 5.47 31.81 6.44
N SER A 16 6.61 31.31 5.94
CA SER A 16 6.65 30.04 5.23
C SER A 16 6.46 28.88 6.22
N LYS A 17 5.23 28.36 6.31
CA LYS A 17 4.97 27.12 7.05
C LYS A 17 5.50 25.94 6.26
N SER A 18 6.26 25.06 6.92
CA SER A 18 6.62 23.75 6.39
C SER A 18 5.34 22.98 6.07
N SER A 19 5.11 22.68 4.80
CA SER A 19 4.00 21.82 4.39
C SER A 19 4.37 20.38 4.73
N ILE A 20 3.79 19.83 5.80
CA ILE A 20 3.93 18.41 6.13
C ILE A 20 2.98 17.65 5.20
N ALA A 21 3.57 16.89 4.28
CA ALA A 21 2.86 15.96 3.43
C ALA A 21 2.17 14.88 4.27
N SER A 22 0.84 14.79 4.19
CA SER A 22 0.07 13.78 4.92
C SER A 22 -0.14 12.53 4.07
N GLU A 23 0.50 11.42 4.46
CA GLU A 23 0.32 10.12 3.82
C GLU A 23 -1.11 9.60 4.07
N LYS A 24 -1.81 9.17 3.01
CA LYS A 24 -3.18 8.66 3.14
C LYS A 24 -3.15 7.15 3.26
N ASN A 25 -3.80 6.64 4.31
CA ASN A 25 -3.96 5.21 4.52
C ASN A 25 -5.30 4.73 3.98
N ILE A 26 -5.31 3.65 3.20
CA ILE A 26 -6.52 2.97 2.75
C ILE A 26 -6.54 1.56 3.31
N LYS A 27 -7.58 1.25 4.07
CA LYS A 27 -7.76 -0.05 4.69
C LYS A 27 -8.69 -0.91 3.87
N PHE A 28 -8.34 -2.19 3.74
CA PHE A 28 -9.14 -3.19 3.04
C PHE A 28 -9.26 -4.45 3.89
N ILE A 29 -10.45 -5.05 3.87
CA ILE A 29 -10.69 -6.38 4.42
C ILE A 29 -11.11 -7.26 3.25
N CYS A 30 -10.37 -8.34 3.03
CA CYS A 30 -10.56 -9.27 1.94
C CYS A 30 -10.88 -10.65 2.51
N LYS A 31 -12.01 -11.23 2.11
CA LYS A 31 -12.47 -12.50 2.66
C LYS A 31 -13.05 -13.46 1.63
N ASN A 32 -12.99 -14.75 1.95
CA ASN A 32 -13.81 -15.79 1.35
C ASN A 32 -14.40 -16.67 2.47
N LYS A 33 -14.98 -17.83 2.13
CA LYS A 33 -15.59 -18.74 3.12
C LYS A 33 -14.62 -19.20 4.22
N TYR A 34 -13.31 -19.24 3.95
CA TYR A 34 -12.31 -19.88 4.81
C TYR A 34 -11.21 -18.93 5.31
N ASN A 35 -11.01 -17.79 4.64
CA ASN A 35 -9.87 -16.91 4.88
C ASN A 35 -10.32 -15.46 5.00
N VAL A 36 -9.65 -14.72 5.87
CA VAL A 36 -9.76 -13.27 6.01
C VAL A 36 -8.36 -12.68 6.03
N GLU A 37 -8.14 -11.66 5.23
CA GLU A 37 -6.90 -10.90 5.13
C GLU A 37 -7.24 -9.41 5.31
N GLU A 38 -6.55 -8.72 6.22
CA GLU A 38 -6.72 -7.28 6.44
C GLU A 38 -5.43 -6.55 6.07
N PHE A 39 -5.56 -5.52 5.24
CA PHE A 39 -4.44 -4.72 4.75
C PHE A 39 -4.65 -3.23 4.98
N ILE A 40 -3.55 -2.50 5.16
CA ILE A 40 -3.48 -1.05 5.03
C ILE A 40 -2.45 -0.75 3.95
N LEU A 41 -2.89 -0.05 2.91
CA LEU A 41 -2.00 0.46 1.89
C LEU A 41 -1.82 1.96 2.09
N THR A 42 -0.58 2.42 1.98
CA THR A 42 -0.25 3.84 2.13
C THR A 42 -0.11 4.49 0.75
N ILE A 43 -0.61 5.72 0.62
CA ILE A 43 -0.53 6.54 -0.59
C ILE A 43 0.21 7.82 -0.25
N ASP A 44 1.26 8.11 -1.02
CA ASP A 44 1.96 9.38 -0.94
C ASP A 44 1.19 10.54 -1.60
N ASN A 45 1.73 11.75 -1.48
CA ASN A 45 1.13 12.95 -2.08
C ASN A 45 1.04 12.89 -3.62
N ASN A 46 1.89 12.09 -4.26
CA ASN A 46 1.91 11.91 -5.71
C ASN A 46 0.91 10.84 -6.16
N LYS A 47 0.01 10.39 -5.27
CA LYS A 47 -0.96 9.31 -5.51
C LYS A 47 -0.28 7.99 -5.87
N THR A 48 0.97 7.81 -5.44
CA THR A 48 1.71 6.58 -5.63
C THR A 48 1.52 5.71 -4.40
N TRP A 49 1.14 4.47 -4.63
CA TRP A 49 1.00 3.51 -3.55
C TRP A 49 2.39 3.06 -3.10
N GLY A 50 2.62 3.09 -1.79
CA GLY A 50 3.93 2.82 -1.21
C GLY A 50 3.96 1.50 -0.45
N LYS A 51 3.73 1.58 0.86
CA LYS A 51 3.89 0.46 1.79
C LYS A 51 2.58 -0.31 1.94
N VAL A 52 2.71 -1.61 2.15
CA VAL A 52 1.59 -2.48 2.51
C VAL A 52 1.82 -3.03 3.91
N LEU A 53 0.87 -2.75 4.80
CA LEU A 53 0.78 -3.38 6.11
C LEU A 53 -0.28 -4.47 6.07
N LYS A 54 -0.02 -5.58 6.74
CA LYS A 54 -0.95 -6.70 6.93
C LYS A 54 -1.21 -6.91 8.40
N LYS A 55 -2.45 -7.22 8.75
CA LYS A 55 -2.79 -7.60 10.13
C LYS A 55 -2.39 -9.05 10.39
N ILE A 56 -1.49 -9.26 11.34
CA ILE A 56 -1.04 -10.56 11.82
C ILE A 56 -1.12 -10.53 13.34
N ASN A 57 -1.79 -11.52 13.93
CA ASN A 57 -1.98 -11.63 15.39
C ASN A 57 -2.47 -10.32 16.04
N GLY A 58 -3.44 -9.66 15.38
CA GLY A 58 -4.06 -8.41 15.86
C GLY A 58 -3.27 -7.12 15.59
N LYS A 59 -2.03 -7.19 15.09
CA LYS A 59 -1.18 -6.01 14.83
C LYS A 59 -0.91 -5.84 13.34
N PHE A 60 -0.87 -4.60 12.87
CA PHE A 60 -0.44 -4.29 11.51
C PHE A 60 1.08 -4.26 11.43
N ILE A 61 1.65 -5.11 10.57
CA ILE A 61 3.09 -5.19 10.32
C ILE A 61 3.37 -5.04 8.82
N SER A 62 4.55 -4.52 8.48
CA SER A 62 4.95 -4.31 7.08
C SER A 62 5.06 -5.64 6.32
N ALA A 63 4.15 -5.87 5.36
CA ALA A 63 4.06 -7.10 4.57
C ALA A 63 4.83 -7.02 3.24
N GLY A 64 5.04 -5.81 2.72
CA GLY A 64 5.69 -5.61 1.44
C GLY A 64 5.47 -4.20 0.89
N LYS A 65 5.72 -4.06 -0.41
CA LYS A 65 5.48 -2.82 -1.16
C LYS A 65 4.53 -3.04 -2.32
N VAL A 66 3.97 -1.96 -2.83
CA VAL A 66 3.31 -1.98 -4.14
C VAL A 66 4.38 -2.06 -5.23
N VAL A 67 4.28 -3.06 -6.09
CA VAL A 67 5.24 -3.36 -7.17
C VAL A 67 4.65 -3.10 -8.56
N GLY A 68 3.34 -2.86 -8.64
CA GLY A 68 2.68 -2.45 -9.87
C GLY A 68 1.34 -1.79 -9.58
N GLN A 69 0.97 -0.81 -10.40
CA GLN A 69 -0.31 -0.14 -10.27
C GLN A 69 -0.75 0.42 -11.62
N LYS A 70 -2.06 0.48 -11.83
CA LYS A 70 -2.68 1.28 -12.89
C LYS A 70 -3.85 2.03 -12.30
N HIS A 71 -3.85 3.34 -12.47
CA HIS A 71 -4.87 4.22 -11.91
C HIS A 71 -6.28 3.74 -12.26
N LEU A 72 -7.14 3.62 -11.25
CA LEU A 72 -8.54 3.14 -11.36
C LEU A 72 -8.69 1.74 -11.97
N SER A 73 -7.64 0.92 -11.94
CA SER A 73 -7.67 -0.40 -12.55
C SER A 73 -7.17 -1.47 -11.60
N PHE A 74 -5.91 -1.43 -11.18
CA PHE A 74 -5.38 -2.45 -10.28
C PHE A 74 -4.25 -1.95 -9.40
N ILE A 75 -4.01 -2.69 -8.32
CA ILE A 75 -2.83 -2.58 -7.46
C ILE A 75 -2.23 -3.99 -7.32
N LEU A 76 -0.94 -4.13 -7.60
CA LEU A 76 -0.15 -5.34 -7.40
C LEU A 76 0.85 -5.09 -6.27
N PHE A 77 0.79 -5.89 -5.22
CA PHE A 77 1.63 -5.67 -4.04
C PHE A 77 2.10 -6.97 -3.38
N GLU A 78 3.27 -6.93 -2.77
CA GLU A 78 3.90 -8.08 -2.13
C GLU A 78 3.26 -8.43 -0.77
N ASP A 79 3.27 -9.72 -0.43
CA ASP A 79 2.91 -10.22 0.90
C ASP A 79 3.88 -11.33 1.32
N LYS A 80 4.97 -10.93 1.96
CA LYS A 80 6.06 -11.82 2.42
C LYS A 80 5.63 -12.83 3.49
N TYR A 81 4.45 -12.65 4.08
CA TYR A 81 3.96 -13.50 5.17
C TYR A 81 2.93 -14.52 4.70
N LYS A 82 2.47 -14.46 3.45
CA LYS A 82 1.50 -15.46 2.96
C LYS A 82 2.17 -16.81 2.71
N TYR A 83 3.35 -16.80 2.11
CA TYR A 83 4.15 -17.99 1.83
C TYR A 83 5.63 -17.71 2.07
N LEU A 84 6.16 -18.22 3.18
CA LEU A 84 7.58 -18.08 3.50
C LEU A 84 8.44 -18.78 2.43
N GLY A 85 9.44 -18.07 1.91
CA GLY A 85 10.34 -18.59 0.87
C GLY A 85 9.78 -18.57 -0.55
N VAL A 86 8.66 -17.87 -0.79
CA VAL A 86 8.07 -17.69 -2.12
C VAL A 86 7.81 -16.21 -2.37
N ASP A 87 8.26 -15.70 -3.52
CA ASP A 87 7.95 -14.33 -3.92
C ASP A 87 6.49 -14.26 -4.34
N PHE A 88 5.68 -13.73 -3.43
CA PHE A 88 4.24 -13.74 -3.53
C PHE A 88 3.67 -12.32 -3.50
N ALA A 89 2.70 -12.08 -4.37
CA ALA A 89 1.96 -10.84 -4.46
C ALA A 89 0.45 -11.05 -4.59
N TRP A 90 -0.29 -10.00 -4.25
CA TRP A 90 -1.70 -9.89 -4.49
C TRP A 90 -1.98 -8.89 -5.62
N HIS A 91 -2.82 -9.29 -6.56
CA HIS A 91 -3.41 -8.40 -7.56
C HIS A 91 -4.82 -8.01 -7.13
N LEU A 92 -4.99 -6.79 -6.63
CA LEU A 92 -6.28 -6.18 -6.33
C LEU A 92 -6.84 -5.49 -7.57
N ASP A 93 -7.91 -6.04 -8.12
CA ASP A 93 -8.73 -5.36 -9.12
C ASP A 93 -9.58 -4.28 -8.44
N GLN A 94 -9.40 -3.01 -8.81
CA GLN A 94 -10.10 -1.88 -8.19
C GLN A 94 -11.55 -1.73 -8.65
N ASN A 95 -11.92 -2.34 -9.78
CA ASN A 95 -13.29 -2.31 -10.32
C ASN A 95 -14.15 -3.40 -9.70
N THR A 96 -13.61 -4.62 -9.60
CA THR A 96 -14.36 -5.76 -9.05
C THR A 96 -14.08 -6.02 -7.57
N MET A 97 -13.09 -5.33 -7.00
CA MET A 97 -12.59 -5.55 -5.64
C MET A 97 -12.18 -7.01 -5.37
N ARG A 98 -11.78 -7.75 -6.40
CA ARG A 98 -11.25 -9.11 -6.28
C ARG A 98 -9.75 -9.07 -6.03
N LEU A 99 -9.30 -9.77 -4.98
CA LEU A 99 -7.90 -10.01 -4.68
C LEU A 99 -7.50 -11.37 -5.23
N LYS A 100 -6.61 -11.37 -6.21
CA LYS A 100 -6.10 -12.59 -6.86
C LYS A 100 -4.66 -12.84 -6.41
N PRO A 101 -4.29 -14.08 -6.10
CA PRO A 101 -2.91 -14.43 -5.79
C PRO A 101 -2.04 -14.42 -7.06
N VAL A 102 -0.81 -13.95 -6.93
CA VAL A 102 0.19 -13.92 -8.00
C VAL A 102 1.52 -14.44 -7.45
N LEU A 103 2.13 -15.38 -8.16
CA LEU A 103 3.50 -15.81 -7.90
C LEU A 103 4.42 -14.97 -8.78
N LEU A 104 5.37 -14.27 -8.16
CA LEU A 104 6.31 -13.39 -8.86
C LEU A 104 7.51 -14.17 -9.39
N SER A 105 7.86 -15.29 -8.75
CA SER A 105 8.94 -16.17 -9.17
C SER A 105 8.59 -17.63 -8.92
N GLU A 106 9.30 -18.53 -9.62
CA GLU A 106 9.31 -19.94 -9.32
C GLU A 106 10.18 -20.15 -8.07
N GLY A 107 9.56 -20.07 -6.89
CA GLY A 107 10.26 -20.23 -5.62
C GLY A 107 10.88 -21.63 -5.48
N THR A 108 11.86 -21.77 -4.57
CA THR A 108 12.49 -23.06 -4.24
C THR A 108 11.53 -24.07 -3.60
N ILE A 109 10.32 -23.63 -3.21
CA ILE A 109 9.31 -24.44 -2.53
C ILE A 109 8.08 -24.55 -3.44
N LYS A 110 7.66 -25.79 -3.73
CA LYS A 110 6.38 -26.05 -4.40
C LYS A 110 5.24 -25.80 -3.42
N LEU A 111 4.36 -24.85 -3.76
CA LEU A 111 3.11 -24.65 -3.03
C LEU A 111 2.19 -25.86 -3.23
N LYS A 112 1.75 -26.49 -2.13
CA LYS A 112 0.78 -27.59 -2.19
C LYS A 112 -0.56 -27.16 -2.77
N GLU A 113 -1.01 -25.95 -2.42
CA GLU A 113 -2.23 -25.34 -2.96
C GLU A 113 -1.99 -23.85 -3.24
N ARG A 114 -2.48 -23.38 -4.39
CA ARG A 114 -2.54 -21.95 -4.68
C ARG A 114 -3.64 -21.29 -3.84
N PRO A 115 -3.47 -20.05 -3.36
CA PRO A 115 -4.55 -19.35 -2.70
C PRO A 115 -5.77 -19.26 -3.60
N LYS A 116 -6.93 -19.16 -2.96
CA LYS A 116 -8.17 -18.79 -3.66
C LYS A 116 -8.30 -17.29 -3.67
N ASN A 117 -9.05 -16.79 -4.65
CA ASN A 117 -9.40 -15.38 -4.71
C ASN A 117 -10.18 -14.96 -3.45
N LEU A 118 -10.00 -13.72 -3.05
CA LEU A 118 -10.75 -13.07 -1.98
C LEU A 118 -11.57 -11.92 -2.54
N LEU A 119 -12.70 -11.61 -1.91
CA LEU A 119 -13.47 -10.41 -2.20
C LEU A 119 -13.18 -9.36 -1.15
N CYS A 120 -12.84 -8.16 -1.58
CA CYS A 120 -12.45 -7.06 -0.71
C CYS A 120 -13.55 -6.01 -0.55
N SER A 121 -13.53 -5.36 0.60
CA SER A 121 -14.27 -4.13 0.87
C SER A 121 -13.32 -3.08 1.42
N LYS A 122 -13.44 -1.84 0.94
CA LYS A 122 -12.80 -0.67 1.54
C LYS A 122 -13.45 -0.39 2.89
N GLN A 123 -12.65 -0.01 3.88
CA GLN A 123 -13.14 0.58 5.14
C GLN A 123 -12.94 2.08 5.12
#